data_AF-A0A091WQZ4-F1
#
_entry.id   AF-A0A091WQZ4-F1
#
_cell.length_a   1.000
_cell.length_b   1.000
_cell.length_c   1.000
_cell.angle_alpha   90.00
_cell.angle_beta   90.00
_cell.angle_gamma   90.00
#
_symmetry.space_group_name_H-M   'P 1'
#
loop_
_entity.id
_entity.type
_entity.pdbx_description
1 polymer ?
#
loop_
_entity_poly.entity_id
_entity_poly.type
_entity_poly.pdbx_seq_one_letter_code
_entity_poly.pdbx_strand_id
1 'polypeptide(L)' 'NGFKLQEGRFRLDIRKKFFILRVVRHWNRLPREAIGAPSLEVFKARLDGALSNL' A
#
# COMPACT_ATOMS: atom_id res chain seq x y z
N ASN A 1 22.26 15.63 16.91
CA ASN A 1 21.45 14.44 16.56
C ASN A 1 20.20 14.70 15.71
N GLY A 2 19.74 15.93 15.50
CA GLY A 2 18.53 16.21 14.69
C GLY A 2 18.68 15.99 13.17
N PHE A 3 19.88 16.14 12.62
CA PHE A 3 20.14 15.98 11.18
C PHE A 3 19.89 14.55 10.67
N LYS A 4 20.30 13.53 11.46
CA LYS A 4 20.07 12.11 11.14
C LYS A 4 18.58 11.72 11.17
N LEU A 5 17.76 12.39 11.99
CA LEU A 5 16.32 12.15 12.05
C LEU A 5 15.59 12.74 10.84
N GLN A 6 16.00 13.92 10.36
CA GLN A 6 15.45 14.51 9.13
C GLN A 6 15.83 13.67 7.90
N GLU A 7 17.07 13.20 7.82
CA GLU A 7 17.53 12.31 6.74
C GLU A 7 16.77 10.97 6.75
N GLY A 8 16.51 10.40 7.94
CA GLY A 8 15.68 9.20 8.10
C GLY A 8 14.23 9.40 7.66
N ARG A 9 13.61 10.53 8.02
CA ARG A 9 12.26 10.89 7.53
C ARG A 9 12.23 11.05 6.01
N PHE A 10 13.22 11.72 5.44
CA PHE A 10 13.34 11.90 3.99
C PHE A 10 13.47 10.55 3.26
N ARG A 11 14.30 9.64 3.77
CA ARG A 11 14.40 8.26 3.25
C ARG A 11 13.07 7.50 3.35
N LEU A 12 12.35 7.65 4.45
CA LEU A 12 11.05 7.01 4.64
C LEU A 12 9.99 7.56 3.68
N ASP A 13 9.94 8.87 3.46
CA ASP A 13 8.96 9.48 2.55
C ASP A 13 9.22 9.09 1.10
N ILE A 14 10.49 9.01 0.68
CA ILE A 14 10.84 8.47 -0.65
C ILE A 14 10.40 7.01 -0.77
N ARG A 15 10.68 6.19 0.25
CA ARG A 15 10.32 4.76 0.24
C ARG A 15 8.80 4.57 0.19
N LYS A 16 8.03 5.37 0.93
CA LYS A 16 6.56 5.36 0.89
C LYS A 16 6.03 5.71 -0.50
N LYS A 17 6.52 6.79 -1.11
CA LYS A 17 6.13 7.18 -2.48
C LYS A 17 6.45 6.09 -3.50
N PHE A 18 7.64 5.50 -3.41
CA PHE A 18 8.07 4.44 -4.33
C PHE A 18 7.28 3.14 -4.15
N PHE A 19 6.90 2.83 -2.91
CA PHE A 19 6.09 1.65 -2.59
C PHE A 19 4.70 1.75 -3.21
N ILE A 20 4.03 2.90 -3.09
CA ILE A 20 2.72 3.13 -3.71
C ILE A 20 2.80 2.95 -5.23
N LEU A 21 3.78 3.58 -5.89
CA LEU A 21 3.96 3.44 -7.34
C LEU A 21 4.22 1.99 -7.77
N ARG A 22 5.01 1.25 -6.99
CA ARG A 22 5.30 -0.17 -7.26
C ARG A 22 4.04 -1.04 -7.10
N VAL A 23 3.24 -0.79 -6.06
CA VAL A 23 1.98 -1.51 -5.81
C VAL A 23 0.98 -1.23 -6.92
N VAL A 24 0.77 0.03 -7.31
CA VAL A 24 -0.14 0.40 -8.41
C VAL A 24 0.30 -0.25 -9.73
N ARG A 25 1.60 -0.26 -10.03
CA ARG A 25 2.14 -0.91 -11.23
C ARG A 25 1.98 -2.43 -11.21
N HIS A 26 2.09 -3.06 -10.04
CA HIS A 26 1.82 -4.49 -9.88
C HIS A 26 0.34 -4.80 -10.04
N TRP A 27 -0.53 -3.97 -9.46
CA TRP A 27 -1.97 -4.10 -9.56
C TRP A 27 -2.46 -3.99 -10.99
N ASN A 28 -1.96 -3.03 -11.76
CA ASN A 28 -2.27 -2.85 -13.19
C ASN A 28 -1.77 -4.00 -14.08
N ARG A 29 -0.90 -4.87 -13.57
CA ARG A 29 -0.37 -6.05 -14.27
C ARG A 29 -1.05 -7.35 -13.87
N LEU A 30 -1.90 -7.34 -12.84
CA LEU A 30 -2.60 -8.53 -12.41
C LEU A 30 -3.80 -8.83 -13.35
N PRO A 31 -4.05 -10.11 -13.68
CA PRO A 31 -5.23 -10.50 -14.45
C PRO A 31 -6.50 -10.08 -13.71
N ARG A 32 -7.51 -9.65 -14.46
CA ARG A 32 -8.78 -9.17 -13.89
C ARG A 32 -9.49 -10.27 -13.09
N GLU A 33 -9.26 -11.54 -13.44
CA GLU A 33 -9.74 -12.71 -12.70
C GLU A 33 -9.05 -12.86 -11.32
N ALA A 34 -7.75 -12.53 -11.22
CA ALA A 34 -7.04 -12.50 -9.94
C ALA A 34 -7.50 -11.32 -9.06
N ILE A 35 -7.97 -10.24 -9.69
CA ILE A 35 -8.55 -9.06 -9.04
C ILE A 35 -10.02 -9.32 -8.63
N GLY A 36 -10.74 -10.20 -9.33
CA GLY A 36 -12.13 -10.57 -9.05
C GLY A 36 -12.30 -11.80 -8.16
N ALA A 37 -11.21 -12.39 -7.66
CA ALA A 37 -11.27 -13.61 -6.87
C ALA A 37 -12.02 -13.38 -5.54
N PRO A 38 -12.81 -14.36 -5.05
CA PRO A 38 -13.53 -14.26 -3.78
C PRO A 38 -12.62 -13.89 -2.59
N SER A 39 -11.35 -14.28 -2.63
CA SER A 39 -10.36 -13.94 -1.62
C SER A 39 -10.05 -12.44 -1.54
N LEU A 40 -10.12 -11.71 -2.67
CA LEU A 40 -9.85 -10.28 -2.69
C LEU A 40 -11.04 -9.46 -2.19
N GLU A 41 -12.26 -9.87 -2.50
CA GLU A 41 -13.47 -9.24 -1.95
C GLU A 41 -13.52 -9.40 -0.42
N VAL A 42 -13.18 -10.59 0.09
CA VAL A 42 -13.02 -10.82 1.54
C VAL A 42 -11.89 -9.98 2.13
N PHE A 43 -10.78 -9.81 1.40
CA PHE A 43 -9.67 -8.97 1.82
C PHE A 43 -10.05 -7.48 1.88
N LYS A 44 -10.78 -6.96 0.88
CA LYS A 44 -11.32 -5.59 0.88
C LYS A 44 -12.30 -5.37 2.03
N ALA A 45 -13.24 -6.29 2.25
CA ALA A 45 -14.21 -6.19 3.35
C ALA A 45 -13.52 -6.14 4.73
N ARG A 46 -12.44 -6.91 4.93
CA ARG A 46 -11.63 -6.85 6.15
C ARG A 46 -10.86 -5.53 6.28
N LEU A 47 -10.34 -5.00 5.18
CA LEU A 47 -9.66 -3.70 5.14
C LEU A 47 -10.61 -2.55 5.44
N ASP A 48 -11.79 -2.53 4.81
CA ASP A 48 -12.81 -1.50 5.03
C ASP A 48 -13.34 -1.55 6.47
N GLY A 49 -13.53 -2.75 7.03
CA GLY A 49 -13.85 -2.93 8.44
C GLY A 49 -12.74 -2.44 9.38
N ALA A 50 -11.47 -2.62 9.04
CA ALA A 50 -10.35 -2.14 9.84
C ALA A 50 -10.16 -0.62 9.75
N LEU A 51 -10.38 -0.03 8.56
CA LEU A 51 -10.27 1.41 8.32
C LEU A 51 -11.47 2.20 8.87
N SER A 52 -12.66 1.59 8.93
CA SER A 52 -13.85 2.21 9.53
C SER A 52 -13.84 2.22 11.06
N ASN A 53 -12.86 1.57 11.70
CA ASN A 53 -12.68 1.52 13.15
C ASN A 53 -11.64 2.56 13.66
N LEU A 54 -11.26 3.53 12.83
CA LEU A 54 -10.46 4.70 13.20
C LEU A 54 -11.34 5.96 13.15
#